data_AF-A0A7L4N4Q7-F1
#
_entry.id   AF-A0A7L4N4Q7-F1
#
_cell.length_a   1.000
_cell.length_b   1.000
_cell.length_c   1.000
_cell.angle_alpha   90.00
_cell.angle_beta   90.00
_cell.angle_gamma   90.00
#
_symmetry.space_group_name_H-M   'P 1'
#
loop_
_entity.id
_entity.type
_entity.pdbx_description
1 polymer ?
#
loop_
_entity_poly.entity_id
_entity_poly.type
_entity_poly.pdbx_seq_one_letter_code
_entity_poly.pdbx_strand_id
1 'polypeptide(L)'
;VTGVSFVVFNGILKVSSGFSAKASIIEDGLIVQTTEHMMRRLRHALRYKENFKIPCGKVAARNIKEYIDICWVEDEDDTNRG
;
A
#
# COMPACT_ATOMS: atom_id res chain seq x y z
N VAL A 1 -1.55 10.79 13.63
CA VAL A 1 -1.12 9.49 13.08
C VAL A 1 -2.00 8.44 13.71
N THR A 2 -2.56 7.52 12.92
CA THR A 2 -3.44 6.46 13.41
C THR A 2 -2.82 5.13 13.01
N GLY A 3 -2.65 4.23 13.97
CA GLY A 3 -2.18 2.86 13.71
C GLY A 3 -3.32 1.96 13.25
N VAL A 4 -2.95 0.85 12.61
CA VAL A 4 -3.87 -0.25 12.27
C VAL A 4 -3.26 -1.56 12.77
N SER A 5 -4.10 -2.51 13.15
CA SER A 5 -3.70 -3.82 13.68
C SER A 5 -3.14 -4.75 12.61
N PHE A 6 -3.62 -4.63 11.36
CA PHE A 6 -3.13 -5.44 10.25
C PHE A 6 -3.31 -4.73 8.90
N VAL A 7 -2.55 -5.17 7.90
CA VAL A 7 -2.67 -4.72 6.51
C VAL A 7 -2.80 -5.91 5.55
N VAL A 8 -3.72 -5.83 4.60
CA VAL A 8 -3.95 -6.86 3.57
C VAL A 8 -3.81 -6.25 2.18
N PHE A 9 -2.89 -6.76 1.38
CA PHE A 9 -2.75 -6.39 -0.04
C PHE A 9 -3.42 -7.42 -0.94
N ASN A 10 -4.37 -7.00 -1.75
CA ASN A 10 -5.16 -7.88 -2.62
C ASN A 10 -5.04 -7.48 -4.10
N GLY A 11 -4.72 -8.45 -4.97
CA GLY A 11 -4.45 -8.24 -6.40
C GLY A 11 -5.67 -8.36 -7.32
N ILE A 12 -6.89 -8.14 -6.81
CA ILE A 12 -8.15 -8.41 -7.53
C ILE A 12 -8.71 -7.21 -8.31
N LEU A 13 -8.05 -6.06 -8.28
CA LEU A 13 -8.58 -4.85 -8.92
C LEU A 13 -8.48 -5.00 -10.44
N LYS A 14 -9.63 -5.04 -11.12
CA LYS A 14 -9.68 -5.06 -12.58
C LYS A 14 -9.33 -3.68 -13.13
N VAL A 15 -8.51 -3.65 -14.17
CA VAL A 15 -8.12 -2.41 -14.88
C VAL A 15 -9.33 -1.66 -15.45
N SER A 16 -10.42 -2.38 -15.77
CA SER A 16 -11.69 -1.79 -16.21
C SER A 16 -12.42 -0.97 -15.15
N SER A 17 -12.00 -1.05 -13.87
CA SER A 17 -12.59 -0.25 -12.79
C SER A 17 -12.24 1.24 -12.90
N GLY A 18 -11.22 1.59 -13.68
CA GLY A 18 -10.74 2.97 -13.78
C GLY A 18 -9.98 3.44 -12.53
N PHE A 19 -9.66 2.55 -11.60
CA PHE A 19 -8.86 2.83 -10.41
C PHE A 19 -7.48 2.18 -10.51
N SER A 20 -6.45 2.89 -10.05
CA SER A 20 -5.08 2.35 -9.94
C SER A 20 -4.92 1.43 -8.74
N ALA A 21 -5.49 1.85 -7.61
CA ALA A 21 -5.59 1.12 -6.36
C ALA A 21 -6.73 1.70 -5.53
N LYS A 22 -7.25 0.91 -4.58
CA LYS A 22 -8.27 1.31 -3.61
C LYS A 22 -7.84 0.88 -2.22
N ALA A 23 -7.82 1.82 -1.29
CA ALA A 23 -7.63 1.55 0.13
C ALA A 23 -8.99 1.59 0.85
N SER A 24 -9.20 0.69 1.81
CA SER A 24 -10.38 0.68 2.66
C SER A 24 -10.02 0.20 4.05
N ILE A 25 -10.53 0.88 5.07
CA ILE A 25 -10.40 0.47 6.47
C ILE A 25 -11.52 -0.56 6.77
N ILE A 26 -11.16 -1.68 7.36
CA ILE A 26 -12.09 -2.73 7.80
C ILE A 26 -11.76 -3.06 9.24
N GLU A 27 -12.69 -2.76 10.16
CA GLU A 27 -12.46 -2.85 11.61
C GLU A 27 -11.17 -2.10 11.98
N ASP A 28 -10.20 -2.78 12.59
CA ASP A 28 -8.89 -2.21 12.97
C ASP A 28 -7.82 -2.42 11.88
N GLY A 29 -8.18 -2.88 10.69
CA GLY A 29 -7.26 -3.22 9.61
C GLY A 29 -7.36 -2.34 8.37
N LEU A 30 -6.32 -2.37 7.55
CA LEU A 30 -6.27 -1.70 6.24
C LEU A 30 -6.25 -2.73 5.10
N ILE A 31 -7.23 -2.69 4.22
CA ILE A 31 -7.24 -3.47 2.98
C ILE A 31 -6.87 -2.58 1.80
N VAL A 32 -5.87 -3.02 1.03
CA VAL A 32 -5.37 -2.35 -0.16
C VAL A 32 -5.62 -3.24 -1.37
N GLN A 33 -6.60 -2.87 -2.18
CA GLN A 33 -6.89 -3.53 -3.45
C GLN A 33 -6.08 -2.88 -4.57
N THR A 34 -5.29 -3.69 -5.26
CA THR A 34 -4.41 -3.26 -6.36
C THR A 34 -4.61 -4.14 -7.58
N THR A 35 -4.12 -3.68 -8.72
CA THR A 35 -4.08 -4.52 -9.93
C THR A 35 -3.05 -5.64 -9.75
N GLU A 36 -3.24 -6.76 -10.45
CA GLU A 36 -2.27 -7.86 -10.45
C GLU A 36 -0.85 -7.39 -10.83
N HIS A 37 -0.75 -6.47 -11.80
CA HIS A 37 0.51 -5.84 -12.20
C HIS A 37 1.19 -5.11 -11.04
N MET A 38 0.44 -4.30 -10.30
CA MET A 38 0.94 -3.56 -9.14
C MET A 38 1.36 -4.53 -8.02
N MET A 39 0.56 -5.57 -7.77
CA MET A 39 0.88 -6.59 -6.77
C MET A 39 2.18 -7.33 -7.10
N ARG A 40 2.48 -7.58 -8.38
CA ARG A 40 3.78 -8.15 -8.79
C ARG A 40 4.94 -7.21 -8.51
N ARG A 41 4.78 -5.91 -8.77
CA ARG A 41 5.80 -4.89 -8.45
C ARG A 41 6.00 -4.74 -6.94
N LEU A 42 4.90 -4.78 -6.17
CA LEU A 42 4.95 -4.79 -4.72
C LEU A 42 5.75 -5.99 -4.19
N ARG A 43 5.45 -7.21 -4.66
CA ARG A 43 6.22 -8.42 -4.27
C ARG A 43 7.70 -8.30 -4.61
N HIS A 44 8.03 -7.69 -5.76
CA HIS A 44 9.41 -7.41 -6.12
C HIS A 44 10.07 -6.46 -5.13
N ALA A 45 9.48 -5.28 -4.89
CA ALA A 45 10.02 -4.29 -3.97
C ALA A 45 10.19 -4.84 -2.55
N LEU A 46 9.24 -5.65 -2.07
CA LEU A 46 9.34 -6.32 -0.78
C LEU A 46 10.51 -7.33 -0.74
N ARG A 47 10.77 -8.04 -1.84
CA ARG A 47 11.86 -9.01 -1.93
C ARG A 47 13.23 -8.36 -1.96
N TYR A 48 13.36 -7.20 -2.62
CA TYR A 48 14.62 -6.47 -2.77
C TYR A 48 14.84 -5.39 -1.71
N LYS A 49 13.95 -5.30 -0.73
CA LYS A 49 13.95 -4.25 0.29
C LYS A 49 13.98 -2.83 -0.28
N GLU A 50 13.20 -2.61 -1.34
CA GLU A 50 13.09 -1.32 -2.01
C GLU A 50 11.84 -0.56 -1.56
N ASN A 51 11.96 0.76 -1.47
CA ASN A 51 10.83 1.64 -1.21
C ASN A 51 9.85 1.58 -2.39
N PHE A 52 8.56 1.57 -2.08
CA PHE A 52 7.52 1.41 -3.09
C PHE A 52 6.33 2.32 -2.84
N LYS A 53 5.80 2.91 -3.91
CA LYS A 53 4.66 3.83 -3.85
C LYS A 53 3.53 3.33 -4.72
N ILE A 54 2.34 3.22 -4.13
CA ILE A 54 1.12 2.81 -4.82
C ILE A 54 0.20 4.03 -4.95
N PRO A 55 -0.03 4.56 -6.17
CA PRO A 55 -1.00 5.61 -6.40
C PRO A 55 -2.42 5.07 -6.19
N CYS A 56 -3.18 5.66 -5.27
CA CYS A 56 -4.55 5.30 -4.98
C CYS A 56 -5.53 6.29 -5.61
N GLY A 57 -6.63 5.78 -6.14
CA GLY A 57 -7.68 6.59 -6.76
C GLY A 57 -7.87 6.35 -8.26
N LYS A 58 -8.73 7.17 -8.88
CA LYS A 58 -9.12 7.03 -10.28
C LYS A 58 -8.00 7.47 -11.22
N VAL A 59 -7.68 6.64 -12.20
CA VAL A 59 -6.69 6.92 -13.26
C VAL A 59 -7.07 8.19 -14.05
N ALA A 60 -8.37 8.43 -14.24
CA ALA A 60 -8.89 9.58 -14.97
C ALA A 60 -8.96 10.89 -14.15
N ALA A 61 -8.75 10.83 -12.83
CA ALA A 61 -8.69 12.03 -12.01
C ALA A 61 -7.31 12.68 -12.22
N ARG A 62 -7.29 13.88 -12.81
CA ARG A 62 -6.06 14.67 -13.05
C ARG A 62 -5.23 14.96 -11.78
N ASN A 63 -5.74 14.64 -10.60
CA ASN A 63 -5.07 14.79 -9.32
C ASN A 63 -5.23 13.49 -8.50
N ILE A 64 -4.29 12.56 -8.64
CA ILE A 64 -4.13 11.44 -7.70
C ILE A 64 -3.62 12.06 -6.39
N LYS A 65 -4.50 12.17 -5.38
CA LYS A 65 -4.23 12.82 -4.09
C LYS A 65 -3.86 11.85 -2.97
N GLU A 66 -4.02 10.55 -3.20
CA GLU A 66 -3.83 9.52 -2.18
C GLU A 66 -2.77 8.52 -2.64
N TYR A 67 -1.85 8.18 -1.73
CA TYR A 67 -0.78 7.25 -1.98
C TYR A 67 -0.58 6.34 -0.78
N ILE A 68 -0.13 5.13 -1.05
CA ILE A 68 0.39 4.22 -0.03
C ILE A 68 1.89 4.14 -0.27
N ASP A 69 2.65 4.68 0.68
CA ASP A 69 4.11 4.61 0.70
C ASP A 69 4.53 3.45 1.59
N ILE A 70 5.36 2.57 1.03
CA ILE A 70 5.96 1.43 1.71
C ILE A 70 7.44 1.74 1.79
N CYS A 71 7.88 2.07 3.01
CA CYS A 71 9.24 2.50 3.29
C CYS A 71 9.94 1.44 4.12
N TRP A 72 11.13 1.05 3.67
CA TRP A 72 12.09 0.37 4.52
C TRP A 72 12.71 1.41 5.42
N VAL A 73 12.46 1.28 6.71
CA VAL A 73 13.04 2.11 7.75
C VAL A 73 14.19 1.35 8.38
N GLU A 74 15.15 2.09 8.94
CA GLU A 74 16.17 1.49 9.79
C GLU A 74 15.49 0.93 11.04
N ASP A 75 15.99 -0.20 11.55
CA ASP A 75 15.50 -0.73 12.81
C ASP A 75 15.74 0.34 13.88
N GLU A 76 14.66 0.76 14.56
CA GLU A 76 14.81 1.57 15.76
C GLU A 76 15.56 0.72 16.79
N ASP A 77 16.56 1.33 17.44
CA ASP A 77 17.38 0.69 18.47
C ASP A 77 16.47 -0.11 19.43
N ASP A 78 16.58 -1.44 19.43
CA ASP A 78 15.73 -2.41 20.16
C ASP A 78 15.87 -2.29 21.70
N THR A 79 16.43 -1.18 22.18
CA THR A 79 16.55 -0.88 23.59
C THR A 79 15.23 -0.30 24.08
N ASN A 80 14.54 -1.08 24.94
CA ASN A 80 13.43 -0.58 25.74
C ASN A 80 13.90 0.71 26.44
N ARG A 81 13.26 1.85 26.11
CA ARG A 81 13.65 3.17 26.61
C ARG A 81 13.34 3.42 28.09
N GLY A 82 12.83 2.42 28.81
CA GLY A 82 12.58 2.47 30.25
C GLY A 82 11.27 3.14 30.59
#